data_AF-A0A526RHG5-F1
#
_entry.id   AF-A0A526RHG5-F1
#
_cell.length_a   1.000
_cell.length_b   1.000
_cell.length_c   1.000
_cell.angle_alpha   90.00
_cell.angle_beta   90.00
_cell.angle_gamma   90.00
#
_symmetry.space_group_name_H-M   'P 1'
#
loop_
_entity.id
_entity.type
_entity.pdbx_description
1 polymer ?
#
loop_
_entity_poly.entity_id
_entity_poly.type
_entity_poly.pdbx_seq_one_letter_code
_entity_poly.pdbx_strand_id
1 'polypeptide(L)' 'MLGLSPKIRTDRILTKNSQPTLIELCVEGIDGLLAAQAAGADRVELCASLVEG' A
#
# COMPACT_ATOMS: atom_id res chain seq x y z
N MET A 1 12.85 0.43 -28.07
CA MET A 1 13.50 0.54 -26.76
C MET A 1 12.44 0.86 -25.72
N LEU A 2 12.03 -0.19 -24.99
CA LEU A 2 11.21 -0.23 -23.76
C LEU A 2 9.91 0.61 -23.82
N GLY A 3 8.87 0.17 -24.53
CA GLY A 3 8.09 -0.98 -24.08
C GLY A 3 7.20 -0.62 -22.88
N LEU A 4 6.39 0.43 -22.99
CA LEU A 4 5.25 0.68 -22.10
C LEU A 4 4.18 -0.38 -22.40
N SER A 5 4.44 -1.62 -22.02
CA SER A 5 3.35 -2.58 -21.84
C SER A 5 2.56 -2.09 -20.64
N PRO A 6 1.26 -1.78 -20.77
CA PRO A 6 0.41 -1.78 -19.60
C PRO A 6 0.60 -3.18 -19.01
N LYS A 7 1.09 -3.28 -17.77
CA LYS A 7 0.97 -4.55 -17.05
C LYS A 7 -0.53 -4.80 -16.90
N ILE A 8 -1.11 -5.43 -17.92
CA ILE A 8 -2.25 -6.31 -17.78
C ILE A 8 -1.82 -7.24 -16.68
N ARG A 9 -2.19 -6.87 -15.45
CA ARG A 9 -1.98 -7.64 -14.25
C ARG A 9 -2.62 -9.00 -14.56
N THR A 10 -1.77 -10.01 -14.72
CA THR A 10 -2.15 -11.41 -14.96
C THR A 10 -3.06 -11.94 -13.84
N ASP A 11 -3.27 -11.16 -12.78
CA ASP A 11 -4.19 -11.35 -11.65
C ASP A 11 -5.69 -11.28 -12.03
N ARG A 12 -6.03 -10.91 -13.28
CA ARG A 12 -7.42 -10.71 -13.74
C ARG A 12 -8.29 -11.98 -13.78
N ILE A 13 -7.73 -13.16 -13.47
CA ILE A 13 -8.49 -14.42 -13.32
C ILE A 13 -9.09 -14.58 -11.90
N LEU A 14 -8.90 -13.62 -10.97
CA LEU A 14 -9.66 -13.55 -9.72
C LEU A 14 -10.98 -12.77 -9.92
N THR A 15 -11.85 -13.31 -10.76
CA THR A 15 -13.11 -12.68 -11.21
C THR A 15 -14.20 -12.72 -10.14
N LYS A 16 -14.36 -11.64 -9.36
CA LYS A 16 -15.66 -11.10 -8.90
C LYS A 16 -15.46 -9.73 -8.23
N ASN A 17 -15.55 -8.62 -8.97
CA ASN A 17 -15.58 -7.24 -8.44
C ASN A 17 -14.63 -6.97 -7.23
N SER A 18 -13.46 -7.61 -7.21
CA SER A 18 -12.51 -7.42 -6.12
C SER A 18 -11.65 -6.24 -6.50
N GLN A 19 -12.11 -5.03 -6.14
CA GLN A 19 -11.19 -3.92 -6.03
C GLN A 19 -10.07 -4.39 -5.08
N PRO A 20 -8.78 -4.22 -5.45
CA PRO A 20 -7.70 -4.62 -4.56
C PRO A 20 -7.90 -3.90 -3.22
N THR A 21 -7.96 -4.67 -2.13
CA THR A 21 -8.02 -4.10 -0.79
C THR A 21 -6.73 -3.33 -0.57
N LEU A 22 -6.83 -2.02 -0.38
CA LEU A 22 -5.69 -1.18 -0.05
C LEU A 22 -5.53 -1.14 1.46
N ILE A 23 -4.32 -1.39 1.94
CA ILE A 23 -3.95 -1.30 3.35
C ILE A 23 -3.15 -0.02 3.57
N GLU A 24 -3.68 0.84 4.44
CA GLU A 24 -3.00 2.05 4.92
C GLU A 24 -2.64 1.91 6.39
N LEU A 25 -1.46 2.40 6.76
CA LEU A 25 -0.98 2.44 8.13
C LEU A 25 -0.67 3.88 8.52
N CYS A 26 -1.30 4.37 9.59
CA CYS A 26 -0.92 5.62 10.27
C CYS A 26 0.12 5.27 11.33
N VAL A 27 1.30 5.88 11.22
CA VAL A 27 2.47 5.58 12.06
C VAL A 27 3.05 6.87 12.62
N GLU A 28 3.72 6.75 13.75
CA GLU A 28 4.44 7.86 14.37
C GLU A 28 5.95 7.65 14.20
N GLY A 29 6.61 8.64 13.60
CA GLY A 29 8.05 8.62 13.35
C GLY A 29 8.51 7.77 12.16
N ILE A 30 9.81 7.81 11.91
CA ILE A 30 10.45 7.23 10.71
C ILE A 30 10.57 5.71 10.81
N ASP A 31 10.83 5.16 11.99
CA ASP A 31 10.98 3.72 12.17
C ASP A 31 9.68 2.98 11.81
N GLY A 32 8.54 3.52 12.26
CA GLY A 32 7.22 3.02 11.88
C GLY A 32 6.95 3.12 10.38
N LEU A 33 7.37 4.23 9.74
CA LEU A 33 7.25 4.43 8.30
C LEU A 33 8.04 3.39 7.49
N LEU A 34 9.28 3.11 7.89
CA LEU A 34 10.13 2.12 7.21
C LEU A 34 9.61 0.70 7.42
N ALA A 35 9.18 0.37 8.65
CA ALA A 35 8.59 -0.93 8.96
C ALA A 35 7.30 -1.17 8.16
N ALA A 36 6.41 -0.17 8.09
CA ALA A 36 5.16 -0.23 7.34
C ALA A 36 5.38 -0.45 5.84
N GLN A 37 6.35 0.27 5.24
CA GLN A 37 6.71 0.07 3.83
C GLN A 37 7.29 -1.33 3.59
N ALA A 38 8.19 -1.80 4.47
CA ALA A 38 8.79 -3.13 4.35
C ALA A 38 7.75 -4.26 4.50
N ALA A 39 6.68 -4.03 5.26
CA ALA A 39 5.57 -4.96 5.44
C ALA A 39 4.58 -5.00 4.24
N GLY A 40 4.73 -4.10 3.27
CA GLY A 40 3.89 -4.06 2.07
C GLY A 40 2.62 -3.22 2.21
N ALA A 41 2.61 -2.21 3.07
CA ALA A 41 1.52 -1.24 3.09
C ALA A 41 1.42 -0.51 1.73
N ASP A 42 0.20 -0.35 1.23
CA ASP A 42 -0.06 0.38 -0.01
C ASP A 42 0.12 1.89 0.18
N ARG A 43 -0.13 2.36 1.41
CA ARG A 43 0.09 3.75 1.84
C ARG A 43 0.50 3.80 3.30
N VAL A 44 1.33 4.77 3.65
CA VAL A 44 1.69 5.06 5.04
C VAL A 44 1.44 6.54 5.29
N GLU A 45 0.66 6.85 6.32
CA GLU A 45 0.39 8.19 6.81
C GLU A 45 1.31 8.48 8.00
N LEU A 46 2.01 9.62 7.96
CA LEU A 46 2.84 10.06 9.07
C LEU A 46 2.01 10.96 9.98
N CYS A 47 1.67 10.42 11.15
CA CYS A 47 0.80 11.03 12.14
C CYS A 47 1.59 11.55 13.34
N ALA A 48 0.97 12.39 14.15
CA ALA A 48 1.51 12.82 15.45
C ALA A 48 0.54 12.38 16.56
N SER A 49 1.06 11.86 17.67
CA SER A 49 0.28 11.44 18.84
C SER A 49 -0.86 10.48 18.51
N LEU A 50 -0.53 9.25 18.09
CA LEU A 50 -1.50 8.22 17.69
C LEU A 50 -2.61 7.92 18.73
N VAL A 51 -2.36 8.22 20.01
CA VAL A 51 -3.32 8.05 21.10
C VAL A 51 -4.52 9.01 21.03
N GLU A 52 -4.42 10.11 20.28
CA GLU A 52 -5.48 11.12 20.13
C GLU A 52 -6.37 10.88 18.90
N GLY A 53 -6.00 9.94 18.02
CA GLY A 53 -6.77 9.54 16.83
C GLY A 53 -6.93 10.66 15.80
#